data_AF-A7LPH8-F1
#
_entry.id   AF-A7LPH8-F1
#
_cell.length_a   1.000
_cell.length_b   1.000
_cell.length_c   1.000
_cell.angle_alpha   90.00
_cell.angle_beta   90.00
_cell.angle_gamma   90.00
#
_symmetry.space_group_name_H-M   'P 1'
#
loop_
_entity.id
_entity.type
_entity.pdbx_description
1 polymer ?
#
loop_
_entity_poly.entity_id
_entity_poly.type
_entity_poly.pdbx_seq_one_letter_code
_entity_poly.pdbx_strand_id
1 'polypeptide(L)'
;MKSSYFLCIFRERKDIKKICMQFYQVLVFILVFFNGVEAVLDRNCTHMDALGKYSTNAVNCENTYSDDACTMIYGSSVTVGTTVERPLLCFMLNGERSEEMKRISMTSCPKTCGYCCQTEPFDCNNSPFPRINCAMVTSRMCKDPQWREVLTEDCPNVCGFCLEGGCFDKAVDCTTDISICMNVGMQDFVKEYCRKTCGFCRPTAVVTPDPDYRGTTTNCVDYNTNCASWSFRGYCTSPFYSYETRFANCAATCGLC
;
A
#
# COMPACT_ATOMS: atom_id res chain seq x y z
N MET A 1 40.69 33.99 20.15
CA MET A 1 40.02 35.22 20.62
C MET A 1 39.31 34.89 21.93
N LYS A 2 39.74 35.46 23.06
CA LYS A 2 39.08 35.23 24.36
C LYS A 2 37.66 35.79 24.28
N SER A 3 36.69 34.89 24.50
CA SER A 3 35.26 35.10 24.35
C SER A 3 34.78 36.40 25.00
N SER A 4 34.31 37.36 24.20
CA SER A 4 33.72 38.64 24.65
C SER A 4 32.52 38.46 25.60
N TYR A 5 32.00 37.23 25.74
CA TYR A 5 30.93 36.88 26.68
C TYR A 5 31.34 36.99 28.14
N PHE A 6 32.58 36.63 28.50
CA PHE A 6 33.05 36.75 29.90
C PHE A 6 33.23 38.22 30.31
N LEU A 7 33.50 39.11 29.36
CA LEU A 7 33.66 40.55 29.63
C LEU A 7 32.32 41.25 29.93
N CYS A 8 31.19 40.75 29.45
CA CYS A 8 29.88 41.35 29.75
C CYS A 8 29.40 41.07 31.17
N ILE A 9 29.83 39.97 31.80
CA ILE A 9 29.35 39.59 33.14
C ILE A 9 30.10 40.34 34.25
N PHE A 10 31.38 40.68 34.04
CA PHE A 10 32.28 41.09 35.12
C PHE A 10 32.52 42.60 35.28
N ARG A 11 31.91 43.49 34.47
CA ARG A 11 32.18 44.93 34.60
C ARG A 11 30.92 45.72 34.95
N GLU A 12 30.99 46.32 36.13
CA GLU A 12 29.99 47.12 36.83
C GLU A 12 29.23 48.10 35.93
N ARG A 13 27.95 47.81 35.66
CA ARG A 13 26.83 48.77 35.75
C ARG A 13 25.50 48.02 35.57
N LYS A 14 24.56 48.28 36.48
CA LYS A 14 23.24 47.60 36.57
C LYS A 14 22.43 47.71 35.27
N ASP A 15 22.59 48.82 34.54
CA ASP A 15 21.88 49.07 33.28
C ASP A 15 22.36 48.17 32.13
N ILE A 16 23.65 47.81 32.08
CA ILE A 16 24.20 46.93 31.04
C ILE A 16 23.70 45.50 31.21
N LYS A 17 23.55 45.02 32.45
CA LYS A 17 22.98 43.69 32.73
C LYS A 17 21.54 43.57 32.20
N LYS A 18 20.72 44.63 32.35
CA LYS A 18 19.32 44.64 31.87
C LYS A 18 19.24 44.55 30.35
N ILE A 19 20.09 45.32 29.65
CA ILE A 19 20.20 45.30 28.19
C ILE A 19 20.68 43.91 27.72
N CYS A 20 21.71 43.34 28.35
CA CYS A 20 22.22 42.01 27.99
C CYS A 20 21.18 40.90 28.20
N MET A 21 20.36 40.97 29.26
CA MET A 21 19.29 40.01 29.51
C MET A 21 18.16 40.14 28.48
N GLN A 22 17.80 41.35 28.08
CA GLN A 22 16.81 41.59 27.03
C GLN A 22 17.28 41.06 25.67
N PHE A 23 18.54 41.30 25.28
CA PHE A 23 19.10 40.74 24.06
C PHE A 23 19.11 39.21 24.08
N TYR A 24 19.45 38.58 25.22
CA TYR A 24 19.38 37.13 25.38
C TYR A 24 17.96 36.60 25.25
N GLN A 25 16.97 37.25 25.88
CA GLN A 25 15.56 36.87 25.74
C GLN A 25 15.05 37.01 24.31
N VAL A 26 15.43 38.08 23.60
CA VAL A 26 15.08 38.28 22.19
C VAL A 26 15.76 37.25 21.29
N LEU A 27 17.04 36.91 21.53
CA LEU A 27 17.74 35.86 20.79
C LEU A 27 17.15 34.47 21.03
N VAL A 28 16.80 34.13 22.28
CA VAL A 28 16.10 32.88 22.60
C VAL A 28 14.72 32.87 21.97
N PHE A 29 13.96 33.97 22.02
CA PHE A 29 12.68 34.08 21.32
C PHE A 29 12.85 33.90 19.81
N ILE A 30 13.79 34.58 19.16
CA ILE A 30 14.05 34.41 17.72
C ILE A 30 14.41 32.94 17.42
N LEU A 31 15.28 32.30 18.20
CA LEU A 31 15.65 30.90 17.96
C LEU A 31 14.49 29.91 18.18
N VAL A 32 13.57 30.19 19.11
CA VAL A 32 12.37 29.38 19.36
C VAL A 32 11.30 29.60 18.28
N PHE A 33 11.15 30.82 17.76
CA PHE A 33 10.13 31.14 16.75
C PHE A 33 10.54 30.81 15.31
N PHE A 34 11.84 30.78 14.99
CA PHE A 34 12.30 30.49 13.62
C PHE A 34 12.46 28.99 13.28
N ASN A 35 12.38 28.07 14.25
CA ASN A 35 12.48 26.62 13.98
C ASN A 35 11.15 25.85 14.14
N GLY A 36 10.04 26.53 14.41
CA GLY A 36 8.72 25.92 14.49
C GLY A 36 8.07 25.71 13.13
N VAL A 37 8.77 25.12 12.15
CA VAL A 37 8.03 24.48 11.05
C VAL A 37 7.52 23.17 11.64
N GLU A 38 6.25 23.14 12.04
CA GLU A 38 5.54 21.94 12.47
C GLU A 38 5.41 20.97 11.28
N ALA A 39 6.53 20.35 10.91
CA ALA A 39 6.55 19.28 9.96
C ALA A 39 6.04 18.02 10.65
N VAL A 40 5.23 17.25 9.92
CA VAL A 40 4.86 15.89 10.32
C VAL A 40 6.15 15.08 10.56
N LEU A 41 6.28 14.49 11.75
CA LEU A 41 7.38 13.61 12.18
C LEU A 41 7.46 12.37 11.29
N ASP A 42 6.30 11.84 10.88
CA ASP A 42 6.21 10.77 9.87
C ASP A 42 5.64 11.26 8.53
N ARG A 43 6.55 11.47 7.57
CA ARG A 43 6.26 11.92 6.20
C ARG A 43 5.75 10.82 5.26
N ASN A 44 5.51 9.59 5.72
CA ASN A 44 4.95 8.55 4.87
C ASN A 44 3.56 8.94 4.31
N CYS A 45 3.31 8.66 3.03
CA CYS A 45 2.08 9.06 2.32
C CYS A 45 1.81 10.57 2.27
N THR A 46 2.84 11.39 2.45
CA THR A 46 2.77 12.84 2.28
C THR A 46 3.38 13.27 0.95
N HIS A 47 3.04 14.47 0.49
CA HIS A 47 3.73 15.10 -0.63
C HIS A 47 5.18 15.42 -0.25
N MET A 48 6.08 15.31 -1.22
CA MET A 48 7.49 15.71 -1.11
C MET A 48 7.64 17.24 -1.11
N ASP A 49 6.93 17.94 -0.21
CA ASP A 49 7.07 19.37 0.02
C ASP A 49 7.63 19.64 1.42
N ALA A 50 8.00 20.90 1.69
CA ALA A 50 8.59 21.27 2.99
C ALA A 50 7.64 20.98 4.18
N LEU A 51 6.33 20.98 3.93
CA LEU A 51 5.29 20.88 4.94
C LEU A 51 4.90 19.42 5.24
N GLY A 52 5.06 18.51 4.28
CA GLY A 52 4.66 17.10 4.42
C GLY A 52 3.15 16.94 4.48
N LYS A 53 2.40 17.57 3.57
CA LYS A 53 0.93 17.43 3.53
C LYS A 53 0.51 16.02 3.14
N TYR A 54 -0.47 15.44 3.82
CA TYR A 54 -1.02 14.14 3.42
C TYR A 54 -1.56 14.17 1.99
N SER A 55 -1.12 13.21 1.18
CA SER A 55 -1.63 13.01 -0.18
C SER A 55 -2.97 12.28 -0.16
N THR A 56 -3.68 12.26 -1.29
CA THR A 56 -4.87 11.42 -1.47
C THR A 56 -4.59 9.93 -1.22
N ASN A 57 -3.36 9.48 -1.52
CA ASN A 57 -2.95 8.10 -1.33
C ASN A 57 -2.74 7.74 0.16
N ALA A 58 -2.83 8.70 1.09
CA ALA A 58 -2.83 8.37 2.51
C ALA A 58 -4.14 7.68 2.95
N VAL A 59 -5.26 7.94 2.26
CA VAL A 59 -6.62 7.58 2.70
C VAL A 59 -7.48 6.91 1.60
N ASN A 60 -6.88 6.48 0.49
CA ASN A 60 -7.60 5.88 -0.64
C ASN A 60 -7.93 4.38 -0.48
N CYS A 61 -7.62 3.81 0.67
CA CYS A 61 -8.02 2.48 1.10
C CYS A 61 -9.08 2.56 2.20
N GLU A 62 -9.61 1.40 2.61
CA GLU A 62 -10.48 1.30 3.78
C GLU A 62 -9.71 0.77 4.98
N ASN A 63 -10.23 1.05 6.17
CA ASN A 63 -9.76 0.39 7.38
C ASN A 63 -10.21 -1.08 7.40
N THR A 64 -9.43 -1.95 8.05
CA THR A 64 -9.84 -3.34 8.29
C THR A 64 -10.92 -3.40 9.38
N TYR A 65 -10.79 -2.56 10.42
CA TYR A 65 -11.85 -2.32 11.40
C TYR A 65 -12.74 -1.15 10.96
N SER A 66 -13.92 -1.00 11.57
CA SER A 66 -14.78 0.15 11.28
C SER A 66 -14.08 1.47 11.63
N ASP A 67 -14.45 2.55 10.95
CA ASP A 67 -13.90 3.88 11.20
C ASP A 67 -14.05 4.28 12.69
N ASP A 68 -15.20 3.99 13.31
CA ASP A 68 -15.42 4.23 14.74
C ASP A 68 -14.46 3.43 15.64
N ALA A 69 -14.21 2.15 15.34
CA ALA A 69 -13.28 1.33 16.11
C ALA A 69 -11.84 1.85 15.95
N CYS A 70 -11.44 2.20 14.73
CA CYS A 70 -10.14 2.81 14.47
C CYS A 70 -10.01 4.16 15.18
N THR A 71 -11.08 4.95 15.26
CA THR A 71 -11.08 6.20 16.02
C THR A 71 -11.00 5.99 17.52
N MET A 72 -11.60 4.93 18.07
CA MET A 72 -11.42 4.57 19.47
C MET A 72 -9.99 4.10 19.78
N ILE A 73 -9.37 3.35 18.87
CA ILE A 73 -8.00 2.82 19.07
C ILE A 73 -6.96 3.92 18.91
N TYR A 74 -6.99 4.64 17.79
CA TYR A 74 -5.94 5.58 17.41
C TYR A 74 -6.31 7.03 17.70
N GLY A 75 -7.58 7.41 17.57
CA GLY A 75 -8.04 8.80 17.63
C GLY A 75 -8.51 9.30 16.26
N SER A 76 -8.46 10.62 16.06
CA SER A 76 -8.97 11.23 14.82
C SER A 76 -8.17 10.79 13.59
N SER A 77 -8.87 10.48 12.50
CA SER A 77 -8.26 10.15 11.22
C SER A 77 -7.41 11.29 10.68
N VAL A 78 -6.34 10.95 9.95
CA VAL A 78 -5.63 11.93 9.12
C VAL A 78 -6.58 12.58 8.11
N THR A 79 -6.23 13.79 7.68
CA THR A 79 -7.00 14.54 6.67
C THR A 79 -6.08 14.96 5.52
N VAL A 80 -6.50 14.70 4.28
CA VAL A 80 -5.75 15.06 3.06
C VAL A 80 -5.48 16.57 3.02
N GLY A 81 -4.27 16.95 2.60
CA GLY A 81 -3.87 18.34 2.44
C GLY A 81 -3.51 19.08 3.73
N THR A 82 -3.63 18.42 4.90
CA THR A 82 -3.20 18.99 6.19
C THR A 82 -1.81 18.51 6.57
N THR A 83 -1.20 19.21 7.53
CA THR A 83 0.08 18.87 8.17
C THR A 83 -0.13 18.43 9.63
N VAL A 84 -1.37 18.12 10.00
CA VAL A 84 -1.69 17.65 11.35
C VAL A 84 -1.15 16.24 11.47
N GLU A 85 -0.23 16.02 12.41
CA GLU A 85 0.38 14.71 12.64
C GLU A 85 -0.69 13.63 12.81
N ARG A 86 -0.44 12.44 12.24
CA ARG A 86 -1.32 11.29 12.45
C ARG A 86 -1.31 10.95 13.94
N PRO A 87 -2.33 10.24 14.46
CA PRO A 87 -2.29 9.87 15.86
C PRO A 87 -0.99 9.16 16.24
N LEU A 88 -0.32 9.58 17.31
CA LEU A 88 1.03 9.09 17.64
C LEU A 88 1.08 7.58 17.79
N LEU A 89 -0.02 6.97 18.26
CA LEU A 89 -0.16 5.52 18.38
C LEU A 89 -0.08 4.79 17.02
N CYS A 90 -0.22 5.49 15.89
CA CYS A 90 -0.04 4.91 14.57
C CYS A 90 1.42 4.54 14.25
N PHE A 91 2.42 5.06 14.98
CA PHE A 91 3.85 4.78 14.71
C PHE A 91 4.75 4.87 15.94
N MET A 92 4.20 5.12 17.12
CA MET A 92 4.94 5.23 18.37
C MET A 92 4.43 4.23 19.40
N LEU A 93 5.37 3.71 20.20
CA LEU A 93 5.11 2.90 21.37
C LEU A 93 5.96 3.44 22.51
N ASN A 94 5.35 3.72 23.67
CA ASN A 94 6.03 4.27 24.85
C ASN A 94 6.84 5.55 24.59
N GLY A 95 6.39 6.41 23.66
CA GLY A 95 7.07 7.67 23.33
C GLY A 95 8.23 7.53 22.34
N GLU A 96 8.50 6.33 21.83
CA GLU A 96 9.54 6.07 20.83
C GLU A 96 8.92 5.59 19.51
N ARG A 97 9.61 5.84 18.39
CA ARG A 97 9.18 5.33 17.08
C ARG A 97 9.25 3.80 17.07
N SER A 98 8.17 3.16 16.62
CA SER A 98 8.03 1.71 16.53
C SER A 98 7.53 1.32 15.14
N GLU A 99 8.41 0.69 14.36
CA GLU A 99 8.04 0.11 13.05
C GLU A 99 7.02 -1.02 13.20
N GLU A 100 7.05 -1.73 14.33
CA GLU A 100 6.03 -2.73 14.64
C GLU A 100 4.65 -2.08 14.81
N MET A 101 4.57 -0.98 15.55
CA MET A 101 3.30 -0.26 15.73
C MET A 101 2.79 0.33 14.41
N LYS A 102 3.71 0.83 13.57
CA LYS A 102 3.39 1.24 12.20
C LYS A 102 2.82 0.08 11.40
N ARG A 103 3.48 -1.09 11.39
CA ARG A 103 3.00 -2.29 10.69
C ARG A 103 1.61 -2.72 11.17
N ILE A 104 1.37 -2.75 12.49
CA ILE A 104 0.05 -3.05 13.07
C ILE A 104 -0.99 -2.08 12.51
N SER A 105 -0.69 -0.78 12.54
CA SER A 105 -1.59 0.28 12.06
C SER A 105 -1.89 0.20 10.57
N MET A 106 -0.91 -0.19 9.74
CA MET A 106 -1.13 -0.45 8.31
C MET A 106 -2.07 -1.63 8.06
N THR A 107 -2.07 -2.64 8.93
CA THR A 107 -2.93 -3.83 8.78
C THR A 107 -4.31 -3.69 9.45
N SER A 108 -4.45 -2.83 10.45
CA SER A 108 -5.70 -2.66 11.22
C SER A 108 -6.53 -1.46 10.74
N CYS A 109 -5.89 -0.30 10.60
CA CYS A 109 -6.53 0.98 10.37
C CYS A 109 -5.71 1.90 9.44
N PRO A 110 -5.34 1.44 8.23
CA PRO A 110 -4.47 2.19 7.33
C PRO A 110 -5.07 3.52 6.89
N LYS A 111 -6.39 3.62 6.70
CA LYS A 111 -7.08 4.86 6.32
C LYS A 111 -7.03 5.88 7.46
N THR A 112 -7.37 5.47 8.69
CA THR A 112 -7.31 6.35 9.87
C THR A 112 -5.90 6.84 10.15
N CYS A 113 -4.92 5.95 10.06
CA CYS A 113 -3.51 6.28 10.31
C CYS A 113 -2.80 6.89 9.11
N GLY A 114 -3.43 7.04 7.95
CA GLY A 114 -2.82 7.68 6.78
C GLY A 114 -1.71 6.87 6.10
N TYR A 115 -1.84 5.55 6.06
CA TYR A 115 -0.85 4.63 5.49
C TYR A 115 -1.34 3.85 4.28
N CYS A 116 -2.46 4.22 3.65
CA CYS A 116 -2.96 3.47 2.50
C CYS A 116 -1.87 3.26 1.43
N CYS A 117 -1.07 4.28 1.11
CA CYS A 117 0.04 4.20 0.15
C CYS A 117 1.17 3.21 0.48
N GLN A 118 1.18 2.62 1.68
CA GLN A 118 2.16 1.64 2.14
C GLN A 118 1.53 0.25 2.34
N THR A 119 0.22 0.11 2.09
CA THR A 119 -0.43 -1.20 2.11
C THR A 119 -0.16 -1.91 0.79
N GLU A 120 0.00 -3.23 0.82
CA GLU A 120 0.34 -4.01 -0.38
C GLU A 120 -0.55 -3.74 -1.61
N PRO A 121 -1.87 -3.53 -1.50
CA PRO A 121 -2.69 -3.23 -2.68
C PRO A 121 -2.40 -1.86 -3.30
N PHE A 122 -1.75 -0.93 -2.59
CA PHE A 122 -1.54 0.45 -2.98
C PHE A 122 -0.05 0.86 -3.06
N ASP A 123 0.87 0.01 -2.57
CA ASP A 123 2.31 0.26 -2.55
C ASP A 123 2.98 -0.12 -3.90
N CYS A 124 2.64 0.64 -4.93
CA CYS A 124 3.31 0.59 -6.23
C CYS A 124 3.27 1.96 -6.91
N ASN A 125 3.91 2.05 -8.07
CA ASN A 125 3.86 3.23 -8.92
C ASN A 125 2.76 3.10 -9.96
N ASN A 126 2.16 4.24 -10.31
CA ASN A 126 1.32 4.33 -11.49
C ASN A 126 2.16 4.19 -12.76
N SER A 127 1.50 3.93 -13.89
CA SER A 127 2.15 3.95 -15.20
C SER A 127 2.86 5.29 -15.40
N PRO A 128 4.08 5.32 -15.97
CA PRO A 128 4.78 6.57 -16.26
C PRO A 128 4.05 7.41 -17.32
N PHE A 129 3.20 6.80 -18.15
CA PHE A 129 2.41 7.46 -19.19
C PHE A 129 0.96 6.96 -19.17
N PRO A 130 0.18 7.34 -18.14
CA PRO A 130 -1.19 6.87 -18.01
C PRO A 130 -2.08 7.53 -19.08
N ARG A 131 -3.04 6.79 -19.62
CA ARG A 131 -4.05 7.30 -20.57
C ARG A 131 -5.01 8.28 -19.90
N ILE A 132 -5.06 8.28 -18.57
CA ILE A 132 -5.87 9.16 -17.73
C ILE A 132 -5.01 9.81 -16.64
N ASN A 133 -5.39 11.02 -16.21
CA ASN A 133 -4.74 11.66 -15.07
C ASN A 133 -5.12 10.94 -13.77
N CYS A 134 -4.19 10.16 -13.20
CA CYS A 134 -4.41 9.42 -11.96
C CYS A 134 -4.81 10.31 -10.77
N ALA A 135 -4.43 11.61 -10.76
CA ALA A 135 -4.84 12.53 -9.70
C ALA A 135 -6.33 12.94 -9.77
N MET A 136 -7.00 12.68 -10.90
CA MET A 136 -8.44 12.93 -11.07
C MET A 136 -9.30 11.68 -10.87
N VAL A 137 -8.68 10.52 -10.66
CA VAL A 137 -9.40 9.26 -10.45
C VAL A 137 -10.13 9.31 -9.11
N THR A 138 -11.40 8.96 -9.13
CA THR A 138 -12.25 8.92 -7.93
C THR A 138 -12.48 7.49 -7.48
N SER A 139 -12.84 7.30 -6.20
CA SER A 139 -13.23 5.99 -5.67
C SER A 139 -14.37 5.34 -6.47
N ARG A 140 -15.29 6.15 -7.01
CA ARG A 140 -16.37 5.65 -7.90
C ARG A 140 -15.81 5.04 -9.18
N MET A 141 -14.80 5.67 -9.79
CA MET A 141 -14.16 5.13 -10.99
C MET A 141 -13.39 3.84 -10.70
N CYS A 142 -12.72 3.74 -9.54
CA CYS A 142 -12.04 2.51 -9.14
C CYS A 142 -13.00 1.31 -8.99
N LYS A 143 -14.29 1.57 -8.70
CA LYS A 143 -15.34 0.55 -8.55
C LYS A 143 -16.15 0.31 -9.82
N ASP A 144 -15.91 1.09 -10.88
CA ASP A 144 -16.66 0.99 -12.13
C ASP A 144 -16.02 -0.05 -13.06
N PRO A 145 -16.74 -1.12 -13.46
CA PRO A 145 -16.22 -2.11 -14.40
C PRO A 145 -15.73 -1.52 -15.72
N GLN A 146 -16.29 -0.38 -16.17
CA GLN A 146 -15.87 0.29 -17.40
C GLN A 146 -14.46 0.89 -17.30
N TRP A 147 -14.05 1.32 -16.10
CA TRP A 147 -12.76 1.95 -15.87
C TRP A 147 -11.69 0.98 -15.38
N ARG A 148 -12.09 -0.19 -14.88
CA ARG A 148 -11.21 -1.08 -14.13
C ARG A 148 -9.97 -1.51 -14.92
N GLU A 149 -10.14 -1.86 -16.20
CA GLU A 149 -9.02 -2.25 -17.06
C GLU A 149 -7.98 -1.14 -17.21
N VAL A 150 -8.42 0.07 -17.52
CA VAL A 150 -7.53 1.23 -17.65
C VAL A 150 -6.89 1.58 -16.31
N LEU A 151 -7.64 1.54 -15.21
CA LEU A 151 -7.13 1.95 -13.90
C LEU A 151 -6.17 0.93 -13.28
N THR A 152 -6.34 -0.37 -13.52
CA THR A 152 -5.38 -1.40 -13.08
C THR A 152 -4.03 -1.26 -13.78
N GLU A 153 -4.02 -0.92 -15.08
CA GLU A 153 -2.77 -0.73 -15.83
C GLU A 153 -2.13 0.64 -15.59
N ASP A 154 -2.95 1.69 -15.51
CA ASP A 154 -2.46 3.07 -15.56
C ASP A 154 -2.32 3.70 -14.18
N CYS A 155 -3.27 3.42 -13.27
CA CYS A 155 -3.36 4.05 -11.96
C CYS A 155 -3.51 3.05 -10.79
N PRO A 156 -2.72 1.95 -10.75
CA PRO A 156 -2.91 0.88 -9.77
C PRO A 156 -2.79 1.36 -8.32
N ASN A 157 -1.93 2.34 -8.04
CA ASN A 157 -1.71 2.83 -6.68
C ASN A 157 -2.84 3.71 -6.15
N VAL A 158 -3.70 4.23 -7.04
CA VAL A 158 -4.83 5.07 -6.65
C VAL A 158 -6.01 4.19 -6.25
N CYS A 159 -6.19 3.08 -6.94
CA CYS A 159 -7.35 2.20 -6.80
C CYS A 159 -7.11 0.92 -5.99
N GLY A 160 -5.87 0.61 -5.61
CA GLY A 160 -5.56 -0.57 -4.82
C GLY A 160 -5.30 -1.82 -5.67
N PHE A 161 -4.72 -1.65 -6.87
CA PHE A 161 -4.51 -2.72 -7.85
C PHE A 161 -3.05 -3.18 -7.97
N CYS A 162 -2.18 -2.78 -7.05
CA CYS A 162 -0.74 -3.13 -7.10
C CYS A 162 -0.49 -4.64 -7.01
N LEU A 163 -1.31 -5.36 -6.23
CA LEU A 163 -1.24 -6.82 -6.13
C LEU A 163 -1.86 -7.57 -7.31
N GLU A 164 -2.48 -6.87 -8.25
CA GLU A 164 -3.22 -7.54 -9.32
C GLU A 164 -2.29 -8.07 -10.40
N GLY A 165 -1.09 -7.53 -10.62
CA GLY A 165 -0.14 -8.08 -11.62
C GLY A 165 -0.75 -8.24 -13.02
N GLY A 166 -1.76 -7.44 -13.36
CA GLY A 166 -2.57 -7.56 -14.59
C GLY A 166 -3.71 -8.61 -14.53
N CYS A 167 -3.91 -9.26 -13.38
CA CYS A 167 -4.97 -10.21 -13.13
C CYS A 167 -5.89 -9.81 -11.97
N PHE A 168 -7.08 -9.37 -12.38
CA PHE A 168 -8.10 -8.78 -11.53
C PHE A 168 -9.48 -9.21 -12.01
N ASP A 169 -10.47 -9.06 -11.13
CA ASP A 169 -11.87 -9.21 -11.51
C ASP A 169 -12.34 -7.90 -12.12
N LYS A 170 -12.98 -7.90 -13.29
CA LYS A 170 -13.64 -6.67 -13.79
C LYS A 170 -14.88 -6.35 -12.95
N ALA A 171 -15.64 -7.37 -12.55
CA ALA A 171 -16.76 -7.22 -11.64
C ALA A 171 -16.29 -7.04 -10.19
N VAL A 172 -17.05 -6.26 -9.40
CA VAL A 172 -16.69 -5.89 -8.02
C VAL A 172 -17.04 -6.99 -7.03
N ASP A 173 -18.01 -7.83 -7.38
CA ASP A 173 -18.73 -8.74 -6.49
C ASP A 173 -18.59 -10.22 -6.87
N CYS A 174 -17.50 -10.59 -7.55
CA CYS A 174 -17.22 -11.99 -7.89
C CYS A 174 -17.18 -12.93 -6.67
N THR A 175 -16.92 -12.40 -5.48
CA THR A 175 -16.92 -13.16 -4.20
C THR A 175 -18.32 -13.34 -3.61
N THR A 176 -19.34 -12.61 -4.06
CA THR A 176 -20.71 -12.70 -3.54
C THR A 176 -21.30 -14.09 -3.76
N ASP A 177 -21.10 -14.65 -4.94
CA ASP A 177 -21.49 -16.03 -5.25
C ASP A 177 -20.34 -16.74 -5.97
N ILE A 178 -19.47 -17.38 -5.18
CA ILE A 178 -18.36 -18.17 -5.71
C ILE A 178 -18.82 -19.36 -6.57
N SER A 179 -20.09 -19.78 -6.48
CA SER A 179 -20.61 -20.91 -7.25
C SER A 179 -20.67 -20.63 -8.76
N ILE A 180 -20.73 -19.34 -9.16
CA ILE A 180 -20.69 -18.93 -10.57
C ILE A 180 -19.42 -19.43 -11.28
N CYS A 181 -18.30 -19.54 -10.55
CA CYS A 181 -17.02 -20.01 -11.09
C CYS A 181 -17.07 -21.47 -11.58
N MET A 182 -17.98 -22.28 -11.02
CA MET A 182 -18.15 -23.70 -11.37
C MET A 182 -19.32 -23.94 -12.32
N ASN A 183 -20.13 -22.92 -12.59
CA ASN A 183 -21.26 -23.04 -13.49
C ASN A 183 -20.78 -23.07 -14.95
N VAL A 184 -21.05 -24.16 -15.65
CA VAL A 184 -20.64 -24.36 -17.06
C VAL A 184 -21.22 -23.28 -17.97
N GLY A 185 -22.45 -22.83 -17.73
CA GLY A 185 -23.12 -21.78 -18.51
C GLY A 185 -22.60 -20.38 -18.23
N MET A 186 -21.79 -20.19 -17.19
CA MET A 186 -21.20 -18.88 -16.82
C MET A 186 -19.71 -18.80 -17.13
N GLN A 187 -19.11 -19.83 -17.74
CA GLN A 187 -17.65 -19.89 -17.95
C GLN A 187 -17.11 -18.69 -18.72
N ASP A 188 -17.81 -18.22 -19.76
CA ASP A 188 -17.38 -17.05 -20.53
C ASP A 188 -17.44 -15.78 -19.66
N PHE A 189 -18.52 -15.61 -18.90
CA PHE A 189 -18.67 -14.50 -17.95
C PHE A 189 -17.56 -14.50 -16.89
N VAL A 190 -17.31 -15.62 -16.22
CA VAL A 190 -16.32 -15.64 -15.15
C VAL A 190 -14.87 -15.51 -15.65
N LYS A 191 -14.59 -15.99 -16.86
CA LYS A 191 -13.28 -15.80 -17.51
C LYS A 191 -13.02 -14.36 -17.91
N GLU A 192 -14.06 -13.60 -18.21
CA GLU A 192 -13.92 -12.18 -18.57
C GLU A 192 -13.97 -11.27 -17.34
N TYR A 193 -14.93 -11.51 -16.43
CA TYR A 193 -15.27 -10.59 -15.35
C TYR A 193 -14.77 -11.01 -13.97
N CYS A 194 -14.46 -12.29 -13.75
CA CYS A 194 -14.07 -12.83 -12.43
C CYS A 194 -12.76 -13.63 -12.46
N ARG A 195 -11.77 -13.11 -13.20
CA ARG A 195 -10.49 -13.79 -13.44
C ARG A 195 -9.71 -14.11 -12.18
N LYS A 196 -9.65 -13.18 -11.22
CA LYS A 196 -8.91 -13.35 -9.97
C LYS A 196 -9.67 -14.23 -9.01
N THR A 197 -10.94 -13.91 -8.74
CA THR A 197 -11.77 -14.66 -7.80
C THR A 197 -11.99 -16.11 -8.25
N CYS A 198 -12.20 -16.36 -9.55
CA CYS A 198 -12.37 -17.71 -10.08
C CYS A 198 -11.05 -18.42 -10.44
N GLY A 199 -9.89 -17.79 -10.18
CA GLY A 199 -8.59 -18.44 -10.35
C GLY A 199 -8.12 -18.60 -11.80
N PHE A 200 -8.61 -17.78 -12.74
CA PHE A 200 -8.06 -17.67 -14.11
C PHE A 200 -6.75 -16.88 -14.17
N CYS A 201 -6.33 -16.24 -13.09
CA CYS A 201 -4.96 -15.78 -12.97
C CYS A 201 -4.04 -16.99 -13.03
N ARG A 202 -3.10 -17.00 -13.97
CA ARG A 202 -1.98 -17.92 -13.89
C ARG A 202 -1.30 -17.68 -12.55
N PRO A 203 -1.27 -18.64 -11.60
CA PRO A 203 -0.32 -18.51 -10.52
C PRO A 203 1.05 -18.51 -11.19
N THR A 204 1.89 -17.54 -10.85
CA THR A 204 3.31 -17.69 -11.04
C THR A 204 3.68 -18.92 -10.22
N ALA A 205 3.71 -20.08 -10.88
CA ALA A 205 4.01 -21.34 -10.27
C ALA A 205 5.47 -21.23 -9.83
N VAL A 206 5.69 -20.91 -8.54
CA VAL A 206 6.98 -21.11 -7.89
C VAL A 206 7.10 -22.61 -7.64
N VAL A 207 7.22 -23.38 -8.72
CA VAL A 207 7.57 -24.79 -8.64
C VAL A 207 9.07 -24.81 -8.80
N THR A 208 9.78 -25.26 -7.77
CA THR A 208 11.14 -25.77 -7.93
C THR A 208 11.07 -26.86 -8.99
N PRO A 209 11.68 -26.71 -10.17
CA PRO A 209 11.71 -27.79 -11.14
C PRO A 209 12.27 -29.01 -10.43
N ASP A 210 11.55 -30.13 -10.46
CA ASP A 210 12.17 -31.41 -10.12
C ASP A 210 13.32 -31.60 -11.12
N PRO A 211 14.59 -31.63 -10.67
CA PRO A 211 15.73 -31.64 -11.57
C PRO A 211 15.78 -32.88 -12.47
N ASP A 212 15.07 -33.96 -12.13
CA ASP A 212 15.09 -35.22 -12.87
C ASP A 212 14.03 -35.33 -13.99
N TYR A 213 13.13 -34.35 -14.15
CA TYR A 213 12.09 -34.40 -15.18
C TYR A 213 11.88 -33.06 -15.90
N ARG A 214 12.87 -32.66 -16.71
CA ARG A 214 12.67 -31.63 -17.74
C ARG A 214 12.13 -32.29 -19.00
N GLY A 215 10.80 -32.33 -19.16
CA GLY A 215 10.19 -32.77 -20.40
C GLY A 215 10.55 -31.83 -21.55
N THR A 216 11.44 -32.24 -22.46
CA THR A 216 11.78 -31.52 -23.70
C THR A 216 10.70 -31.67 -24.78
N THR A 217 9.42 -31.69 -24.41
CA THR A 217 8.34 -31.87 -25.38
C THR A 217 7.80 -30.54 -25.90
N THR A 218 7.57 -30.48 -27.22
CA THR A 218 7.06 -29.31 -27.96
C THR A 218 5.65 -28.88 -27.54
N ASN A 219 4.91 -29.71 -26.79
CA ASN A 219 3.50 -29.49 -26.47
C ASN A 219 3.30 -28.99 -25.03
N CYS A 220 3.89 -27.84 -24.70
CA CYS A 220 3.65 -27.15 -23.43
C CYS A 220 2.30 -26.42 -23.47
N VAL A 221 1.21 -27.17 -23.30
CA VAL A 221 -0.16 -26.65 -23.32
C VAL A 221 -0.97 -27.20 -22.15
N ASP A 222 -1.98 -26.46 -21.73
CA ASP A 222 -3.01 -26.97 -20.83
C ASP A 222 -4.06 -27.71 -21.68
N TYR A 223 -4.17 -29.02 -21.48
CA TYR A 223 -5.19 -29.85 -22.15
C TYR A 223 -6.55 -29.72 -21.46
N ASN A 224 -6.58 -29.45 -20.16
CA ASN A 224 -7.81 -29.30 -19.41
C ASN A 224 -8.21 -27.82 -19.26
N THR A 225 -9.45 -27.49 -19.59
CA THR A 225 -9.97 -26.12 -19.45
C THR A 225 -10.05 -25.65 -17.98
N ASN A 226 -9.94 -26.57 -17.02
CA ASN A 226 -10.02 -26.28 -15.59
C ASN A 226 -8.66 -26.04 -14.92
N CYS A 227 -7.55 -26.08 -15.66
CA CYS A 227 -6.21 -26.01 -15.06
C CYS A 227 -6.00 -24.81 -14.15
N ALA A 228 -6.53 -23.64 -14.53
CA ALA A 228 -6.43 -22.43 -13.71
C ALA A 228 -7.11 -22.60 -12.33
N SER A 229 -8.35 -23.11 -12.33
CA SER A 229 -9.11 -23.41 -11.10
C SER A 229 -8.45 -24.50 -10.26
N TRP A 230 -7.96 -25.57 -10.91
CA TRP A 230 -7.27 -26.67 -10.24
C TRP A 230 -5.99 -26.20 -9.56
N SER A 231 -5.17 -25.43 -10.27
CA SER A 231 -3.92 -24.88 -9.74
C SER A 231 -4.15 -24.03 -8.49
N PHE A 232 -5.16 -23.15 -8.52
CA PHE A 232 -5.56 -22.35 -7.35
C PHE A 232 -5.94 -23.21 -6.14
N ARG A 233 -6.54 -24.39 -6.36
CA ARG A 233 -6.90 -25.35 -5.31
C ARG A 233 -5.76 -26.29 -4.90
N GLY A 234 -4.53 -26.01 -5.33
CA GLY A 234 -3.35 -26.80 -4.98
C GLY A 234 -3.13 -28.04 -5.85
N TYR A 235 -3.76 -28.15 -7.02
CA TYR A 235 -3.55 -29.29 -7.93
C TYR A 235 -2.08 -29.49 -8.30
N CYS A 236 -1.37 -28.41 -8.65
CA CYS A 236 0.02 -28.48 -9.09
C CYS A 236 0.99 -28.91 -7.97
N THR A 237 0.62 -28.68 -6.72
CA THR A 237 1.41 -29.00 -5.51
C THR A 237 0.87 -30.21 -4.73
N SER A 238 -0.25 -30.78 -5.17
CA SER A 238 -0.91 -31.88 -4.48
C SER A 238 -0.10 -33.18 -4.58
N PRO A 239 0.14 -33.88 -3.45
CA PRO A 239 0.80 -35.18 -3.47
C PRO A 239 -0.12 -36.29 -4.03
N PHE A 240 -1.42 -36.02 -4.20
CA PHE A 240 -2.37 -37.01 -4.74
C PHE A 240 -2.27 -37.19 -6.25
N TYR A 241 -1.75 -36.20 -6.99
CA TYR A 241 -1.62 -36.26 -8.44
C TYR A 241 -0.17 -36.49 -8.84
N SER A 242 0.06 -37.54 -9.64
CA SER A 242 1.42 -37.83 -10.14
C SER A 242 1.93 -36.71 -11.05
N TYR A 243 3.24 -36.65 -11.28
CA TYR A 243 3.82 -35.69 -12.22
C TYR A 243 3.21 -35.88 -13.62
N GLU A 244 3.07 -37.12 -14.07
CA GLU A 244 2.51 -37.46 -15.38
C GLU A 244 1.05 -37.00 -15.50
N THR A 245 0.28 -37.14 -14.42
CA THR A 245 -1.11 -36.67 -14.38
C THR A 245 -1.17 -35.16 -14.49
N ARG A 246 -0.32 -34.45 -13.74
CA ARG A 246 -0.25 -32.98 -13.77
C ARG A 246 0.25 -32.47 -15.13
N PHE A 247 1.25 -33.12 -15.72
CA PHE A 247 1.78 -32.80 -17.04
C PHE A 247 0.75 -33.04 -18.14
N ALA A 248 0.09 -34.21 -18.14
CA ALA A 248 -0.90 -34.57 -19.14
C ALA A 248 -2.12 -33.63 -19.15
N ASN A 249 -2.48 -33.04 -18.01
CA ASN A 249 -3.64 -32.15 -17.92
C ASN A 249 -3.27 -30.66 -18.01
N CYS A 250 -2.25 -30.23 -17.27
CA CYS A 250 -1.99 -28.82 -16.95
C CYS A 250 -0.50 -28.45 -16.98
N ALA A 251 0.25 -28.96 -17.97
CA ALA A 251 1.69 -28.73 -18.07
C ALA A 251 2.08 -27.24 -18.03
N ALA A 252 1.37 -26.40 -18.79
CA ALA A 252 1.67 -24.97 -18.88
C ALA A 252 1.28 -24.23 -17.60
N THR A 253 0.08 -24.49 -17.04
CA THR A 253 -0.41 -23.89 -15.80
C THR A 253 0.42 -24.29 -14.60
N CYS A 254 0.85 -25.56 -14.51
CA CYS A 254 1.66 -26.04 -13.39
C CYS A 254 3.16 -25.75 -13.54
N GLY A 255 3.61 -25.15 -14.64
CA GLY A 255 5.04 -24.86 -14.86
C GLY A 255 5.89 -26.13 -14.90
N LEU A 256 5.37 -27.19 -15.51
CA LEU A 256 6.07 -28.47 -15.67
C LEU A 256 6.86 -28.57 -16.98
N CYS A 257 6.87 -27.46 -17.72
CA CYS A 257 7.80 -27.14 -18.78
C CYS A 257 8.91 -26.25 -18.16
#